data_AF-A0A0B1S2M0-F1
#
_entry.id   AF-A0A0B1S2M0-F1
#
_cell.length_a   1.000
_cell.length_b   1.000
_cell.length_c   1.000
_cell.angle_alpha   90.00
_cell.angle_beta   90.00
_cell.angle_gamma   90.00
#
_symmetry.space_group_name_H-M   'P 1'
#
loop_
_entity.id
_entity.type
_entity.pdbx_description
1 polymer ?
#
loop_
_entity_poly.entity_id
_entity_poly.type
_entity_poly.pdbx_seq_one_letter_code
_entity_poly.pdbx_strand_id
1 'polypeptide(L)'
;LLDACYNDDAPVVCPVPEFKKEDVIKNLAQLLDDGGVLSVNILCLRDAIGIENELLATYKEHFETCFLLRYKFNQRLLVCTNRKNWSFEENRDRFLSNLWKVDDRFDFKIYDTIHN
;
A
#
# COMPACT_ATOMS: atom_id res chain seq x y z
N LEU A 1 -7.81 -4.80 3.10
CA LEU A 1 -7.74 -3.54 2.34
C LEU A 1 -8.21 -2.43 3.27
N LEU A 2 -7.43 -1.35 3.40
CA LEU A 2 -7.80 -0.13 4.11
C LEU A 2 -7.88 1.00 3.09
N ASP A 3 -9.10 1.46 2.85
CA ASP A 3 -9.40 2.60 2.00
C ASP A 3 -10.38 3.50 2.76
N ALA A 4 -9.84 4.19 3.75
CA ALA A 4 -10.59 5.06 4.65
C ALA A 4 -9.93 6.42 4.63
N CYS A 5 -10.68 7.41 4.18
CA CYS A 5 -10.20 8.74 3.86
C CYS A 5 -11.13 9.80 4.42
N TYR A 6 -10.60 10.99 4.69
CA TYR A 6 -11.44 12.16 4.90
C TYR A 6 -11.85 12.77 3.56
N ASN A 7 -12.97 13.50 3.55
CA ASN A 7 -13.44 14.24 2.37
C ASN A 7 -13.04 15.73 2.43
N ASP A 8 -12.08 16.07 3.29
CA ASP A 8 -11.65 17.43 3.55
C ASP A 8 -10.34 17.76 2.80
N ASP A 9 -10.08 19.04 2.56
CA ASP A 9 -8.85 19.54 1.92
C ASP A 9 -7.67 19.52 2.91
N ALA A 10 -7.31 18.32 3.36
CA ALA A 10 -6.21 18.06 4.27
C ALA A 10 -4.93 17.67 3.50
N PRO A 11 -3.72 17.95 4.02
CA PRO A 11 -2.47 17.51 3.41
C PRO A 11 -2.42 15.99 3.18
N VAL A 12 -2.99 15.21 4.11
CA VAL A 12 -3.18 13.76 3.98
C VAL A 12 -4.66 13.46 4.00
N VAL A 13 -5.16 12.92 2.89
CA VAL A 13 -6.56 12.54 2.69
C VAL A 13 -6.77 11.09 3.12
N CYS A 14 -5.83 10.20 2.75
CA CYS A 14 -5.82 8.80 3.13
C CYS A 14 -4.42 8.37 3.62
N PRO A 15 -4.32 7.50 4.64
CA PRO A 15 -5.42 6.98 5.45
C PRO A 15 -5.88 7.98 6.52
N VAL A 16 -7.07 7.76 7.10
CA VAL A 16 -7.51 8.50 8.30
C VAL A 16 -6.52 8.31 9.47
N PRO A 17 -6.40 9.30 10.38
CA PRO A 17 -5.40 9.32 11.44
C PRO A 17 -5.36 8.08 12.34
N GLU A 18 -6.50 7.42 12.55
CA GLU A 18 -6.62 6.21 13.34
C GLU A 18 -5.72 5.09 12.81
N PHE A 19 -5.61 4.96 11.48
CA PHE A 19 -4.75 3.96 10.84
C PHE A 19 -3.27 4.38 10.75
N LYS A 20 -2.91 5.50 11.38
CA LYS A 20 -1.51 5.91 11.56
C LYS A 20 -1.00 5.65 12.97
N LYS A 21 -1.90 5.28 13.90
CA LYS A 21 -1.54 5.04 15.29
C LYS A 21 -0.84 3.70 15.43
N GLU A 22 0.27 3.70 16.15
CA GLU A 22 1.14 2.53 16.37
C GLU A 22 0.35 1.32 16.91
N ASP A 23 -0.50 1.52 17.92
CA ASP A 23 -1.31 0.46 18.53
C ASP A 23 -2.30 -0.17 17.53
N VAL A 24 -2.92 0.64 16.68
CA VAL A 24 -3.81 0.17 15.63
C VAL A 24 -3.03 -0.63 14.59
N ILE A 25 -1.87 -0.14 14.14
CA ILE A 25 -1.05 -0.82 13.13
C ILE A 25 -0.54 -2.17 13.68
N LYS A 26 -0.06 -2.19 14.93
CA LYS A 26 0.35 -3.41 15.61
C LYS A 26 -0.79 -4.44 15.69
N ASN A 27 -2.00 -4.00 16.05
CA ASN A 27 -3.17 -4.88 16.10
C ASN A 27 -3.51 -5.43 14.71
N LEU A 28 -3.44 -4.60 13.66
CA LEU A 28 -3.66 -5.05 12.28
C LEU A 28 -2.63 -6.12 11.86
N ALA A 29 -1.36 -5.95 12.22
CA ALA A 29 -0.31 -6.92 11.94
C ALA A 29 -0.55 -8.27 12.62
N GLN A 30 -1.10 -8.27 13.84
CA GLN A 30 -1.44 -9.48 14.61
C GLN A 30 -2.70 -10.18 14.11
N LEU A 31 -3.63 -9.45 13.50
CA LEU A 31 -4.86 -10.01 12.93
C LEU A 31 -4.62 -10.77 11.61
N LEU A 32 -3.52 -10.46 10.92
CA LEU A 32 -3.17 -11.11 9.66
C LEU A 32 -2.48 -12.45 9.93
N ASP A 33 -2.95 -13.49 9.26
CA ASP A 33 -2.23 -14.76 9.23
C ASP A 33 -0.86 -14.62 8.53
N ASP A 34 -0.02 -15.66 8.58
CA ASP A 34 1.31 -15.66 7.95
C ASP A 34 1.26 -15.38 6.44
N GLY A 35 0.13 -15.65 5.80
CA GLY A 35 -0.15 -15.39 4.39
C GLY A 35 -0.79 -14.02 4.12
N GLY A 36 -1.16 -13.30 5.16
CA GLY A 36 -1.98 -12.11 5.07
C GLY A 36 -1.25 -10.95 4.41
N VAL A 37 -2.02 -10.15 3.66
CA VAL A 37 -1.52 -8.91 3.06
C VAL A 37 -2.43 -7.76 3.46
N LEU A 38 -1.85 -6.77 4.10
CA LEU A 38 -2.48 -5.47 4.29
C LEU A 38 -2.15 -4.59 3.08
N SER A 39 -3.17 -3.91 2.57
CA SER A 39 -3.00 -2.92 1.52
C SER A 39 -3.73 -1.66 1.96
N VAL A 40 -3.04 -0.53 1.97
CA VAL A 40 -3.50 0.76 2.48
C VAL A 40 -3.38 1.80 1.37
N ASN A 41 -4.50 2.44 1.04
CA ASN A 41 -4.50 3.57 0.11
C ASN A 41 -3.90 4.80 0.80
N ILE A 42 -2.88 5.40 0.18
CA ILE A 42 -2.28 6.65 0.62
C ILE A 42 -2.56 7.71 -0.43
N LEU A 43 -3.21 8.79 -0.02
CA LEU A 43 -3.52 9.93 -0.87
C LEU A 43 -3.12 11.20 -0.13
N CYS A 44 -2.13 11.91 -0.67
CA CYS A 44 -1.59 13.12 -0.08
C CYS A 44 -1.69 14.27 -1.08
N LEU A 45 -2.37 15.35 -0.74
CA LEU A 45 -2.49 16.53 -1.61
C LEU A 45 -1.25 17.43 -1.55
N ARG A 46 -0.49 17.37 -0.44
CA ARG A 46 0.74 18.15 -0.19
C ARG A 46 1.77 17.29 0.53
N ASP A 47 3.05 17.67 0.41
CA ASP A 47 4.19 17.05 1.14
C ASP A 47 4.27 15.52 1.04
N ALA A 48 3.81 14.96 -0.08
CA ALA A 48 3.55 13.53 -0.24
C ALA A 48 4.76 12.65 0.10
N ILE A 49 5.97 13.02 -0.33
CA ILE A 49 7.17 12.20 -0.15
C ILE A 49 7.51 11.99 1.34
N GLY A 50 7.46 13.06 2.15
CA GLY A 50 7.78 12.97 3.58
C GLY A 50 6.80 12.08 4.32
N ILE A 51 5.50 12.32 4.07
CA ILE A 51 4.40 11.56 4.68
C ILE A 51 4.42 10.08 4.25
N GLU A 52 4.62 9.81 2.95
CA GLU A 52 4.71 8.45 2.41
C GLU A 52 5.82 7.65 3.10
N ASN A 53 6.99 8.27 3.29
CA ASN A 53 8.13 7.64 3.95
C ASN A 53 7.91 7.41 5.45
N GLU A 54 7.30 8.36 6.15
CA GLU A 54 6.95 8.24 7.57
C GLU A 54 5.94 7.09 7.79
N LEU A 55 4.89 7.04 6.97
CA LEU A 55 3.91 5.95 7.02
C LEU A 55 4.57 4.60 6.73
N LEU A 56 5.40 4.52 5.70
CA LEU A 56 6.14 3.29 5.38
C LEU A 56 7.01 2.85 6.56
N ALA A 57 7.74 3.78 7.20
CA ALA A 57 8.59 3.47 8.35
C ALA A 57 7.76 2.95 9.52
N THR A 58 6.67 3.63 9.87
CA THR A 58 5.77 3.25 10.98
C THR A 58 5.21 1.84 10.78
N TYR A 59 4.77 1.51 9.57
CA TYR A 59 4.26 0.16 9.30
C TYR A 59 5.35 -0.91 9.31
N LYS A 60 6.58 -0.59 8.89
CA LYS A 60 7.72 -1.51 8.94
C LYS A 60 8.13 -1.90 10.37
N GLU A 61 7.72 -1.16 11.38
CA GLU A 61 7.97 -1.53 12.79
C GLU A 61 7.14 -2.74 13.24
N HIS A 62 6.07 -3.08 12.51
CA HIS A 62 5.14 -4.15 12.90
C HIS A 62 4.99 -5.26 11.86
N PHE A 63 5.45 -5.05 10.63
CA PHE A 63 5.36 -6.01 9.54
C PHE A 63 6.76 -6.40 9.04
N GLU A 64 6.94 -7.68 8.73
CA GLU A 64 8.20 -8.23 8.18
C GLU A 64 8.58 -7.62 6.83
N THR A 65 7.59 -7.28 5.99
CA THR A 65 7.83 -6.64 4.71
C THR A 65 6.76 -5.60 4.43
N CYS A 66 7.19 -4.38 4.10
CA CYS A 66 6.34 -3.32 3.55
C CYS A 66 7.02 -2.59 2.39
N PHE A 67 6.23 -2.21 1.39
CA PHE A 67 6.69 -1.41 0.26
C PHE A 67 5.57 -0.52 -0.29
N LEU A 68 5.96 0.55 -0.96
CA LEU A 68 5.04 1.47 -1.64
C LEU A 68 5.00 1.16 -3.14
N LEU A 69 3.80 1.06 -3.69
CA LEU A 69 3.57 1.07 -5.12
C LEU A 69 3.05 2.44 -5.54
N ARG A 70 3.64 3.01 -6.59
CA ARG A 70 3.20 4.28 -7.16
C ARG A 70 2.11 4.03 -8.18
N TYR A 71 0.96 4.70 -8.01
CA TYR A 71 -0.14 4.66 -8.97
C TYR A 71 -0.33 6.01 -9.68
N LYS A 72 -0.30 7.11 -8.93
CA LYS A 72 -0.34 8.49 -9.45
C LYS A 72 0.66 9.36 -8.69
N PHE A 73 0.90 10.58 -9.13
CA PHE A 73 1.84 11.50 -8.46
C PHE A 73 1.58 11.62 -6.94
N ASN A 74 0.32 11.83 -6.58
CA ASN A 74 -0.16 12.06 -5.21
C ASN A 74 -0.73 10.81 -4.51
N GLN A 75 -0.68 9.65 -5.16
CA GLN A 75 -1.29 8.43 -4.65
C GLN A 75 -0.31 7.26 -4.64
N ARG A 76 -0.26 6.56 -3.51
CA ARG A 76 0.48 5.30 -3.33
C ARG A 76 -0.45 4.23 -2.78
N LEU A 77 -0.05 2.99 -3.03
CA LEU A 77 -0.54 1.84 -2.30
C LEU A 77 0.58 1.36 -1.39
N LEU A 78 0.38 1.45 -0.07
CA LEU A 78 1.25 0.80 0.90
C LEU A 78 0.83 -0.65 1.05
N VAL A 79 1.74 -1.56 0.80
CA VAL A 79 1.49 -3.01 0.91
C VAL A 79 2.39 -3.57 1.99
N CYS A 80 1.81 -4.27 2.96
CA CYS A 80 2.49 -4.86 4.10
C CYS A 80 2.08 -6.31 4.33
N THR A 81 3.00 -7.14 4.79
CA THR A 81 2.77 -8.57 5.06
C THR A 81 3.77 -9.09 6.10
N ASN A 82 3.41 -10.18 6.77
CA ASN A 82 4.30 -10.93 7.68
C ASN A 82 5.19 -11.94 6.92
N ARG A 83 5.07 -12.01 5.59
CA ARG A 83 5.97 -12.80 4.74
C ARG A 83 7.34 -12.11 4.63
N LYS A 84 8.40 -12.89 4.75
CA LYS A 84 9.77 -12.43 4.51
C LYS A 84 10.03 -12.29 3.02
N ASN A 85 10.79 -11.27 2.62
CA ASN A 85 11.27 -11.06 1.24
C ASN A 85 10.12 -11.11 0.21
N TRP A 86 8.99 -10.52 0.57
CA TRP A 86 7.81 -10.43 -0.30
C TRP A 86 7.69 -9.02 -0.88
N SER A 87 8.76 -8.47 -1.43
CA SER A 87 8.72 -7.15 -2.06
C SER A 87 8.21 -7.23 -3.51
N PHE A 88 7.74 -6.09 -4.03
CA PHE A 88 7.41 -5.97 -5.45
C PHE A 88 8.62 -6.23 -6.35
N GLU A 89 9.81 -5.73 -5.99
CA GLU A 89 11.02 -5.89 -6.79
C GLU A 89 11.42 -7.36 -6.91
N GLU A 90 11.43 -8.10 -5.80
CA GLU A 90 11.79 -9.52 -5.79
C GLU A 90 10.77 -10.41 -6.51
N ASN A 91 9.51 -9.97 -6.60
CA ASN A 91 8.42 -10.77 -7.16
C ASN A 91 7.81 -10.13 -8.41
N ARG A 92 8.53 -9.18 -9.05
CA ARG A 92 7.99 -8.29 -10.09
C ARG A 92 7.34 -9.06 -11.22
N ASP A 93 8.03 -10.05 -11.76
CA ASP A 93 7.54 -10.85 -12.90
C ASP A 93 6.24 -11.59 -12.56
N ARG A 94 6.15 -12.15 -11.34
CA ARG A 94 4.93 -12.81 -10.86
C ARG A 94 3.77 -11.82 -10.71
N PHE A 95 4.03 -10.64 -10.14
CA PHE A 95 3.01 -9.60 -10.00
C PHE A 95 2.52 -9.11 -11.36
N LEU A 96 3.44 -8.75 -12.26
CA LEU A 96 3.13 -8.29 -13.60
C LEU A 96 2.37 -9.35 -14.41
N SER A 97 2.77 -10.61 -14.33
CA SER A 97 2.04 -11.72 -14.98
C SER A 97 0.60 -11.86 -14.45
N ASN A 98 0.40 -11.69 -13.15
CA ASN A 98 -0.95 -11.76 -12.57
C ASN A 98 -1.81 -10.55 -12.95
N LEU A 99 -1.24 -9.35 -13.00
CA LEU A 99 -1.94 -8.15 -13.47
C LEU A 99 -2.36 -8.29 -14.94
N TRP A 100 -1.47 -8.79 -15.79
CA TRP A 100 -1.78 -9.04 -17.19
C TRP A 100 -2.97 -10.00 -17.36
N LYS A 101 -3.02 -11.09 -16.58
CA LYS A 101 -4.17 -12.02 -16.60
C LYS A 101 -5.49 -11.38 -16.17
N VAL A 102 -5.45 -10.40 -15.26
CA VAL A 102 -6.63 -9.64 -14.84
C VAL A 102 -7.07 -8.73 -15.98
N ASP A 103 -6.15 -7.98 -16.59
CA ASP A 103 -6.46 -7.09 -17.70
C ASP A 103 -6.97 -7.84 -18.93
N ASP A 104 -6.35 -8.97 -19.31
CA ASP A 104 -6.80 -9.82 -20.41
C ASP A 104 -8.25 -10.29 -20.23
N ARG A 105 -8.66 -10.52 -18.97
CA ARG A 105 -10.00 -11.02 -18.64
C ARG A 105 -11.05 -9.92 -18.47
N PHE A 106 -10.65 -8.75 -17.97
CA PHE A 106 -11.59 -7.72 -17.51
C PHE A 106 -11.41 -6.34 -18.18
N ASP A 107 -10.41 -6.16 -19.05
CA ASP A 107 -10.08 -4.92 -19.75
C ASP A 107 -9.90 -3.70 -18.80
N PHE A 108 -9.29 -3.92 -17.64
CA PHE A 108 -9.08 -2.86 -16.64
C PHE A 108 -7.88 -1.95 -16.92
N LYS A 109 -6.92 -2.38 -17.76
CA LYS A 109 -5.71 -1.64 -18.15
C LYS A 109 -4.81 -1.23 -16.97
N ILE A 110 -4.75 -2.08 -15.95
CA ILE A 110 -3.98 -1.87 -14.72
C ILE A 110 -2.49 -2.08 -14.97
N TYR A 111 -2.13 -3.09 -15.75
CA TYR A 111 -0.75 -3.42 -16.15
C TYR A 111 -0.05 -2.21 -16.74
N ASP A 112 -0.68 -1.54 -17.71
CA ASP A 112 -0.12 -0.36 -18.37
C ASP A 112 0.11 0.81 -17.40
N THR A 113 -0.71 0.91 -16.35
CA THR A 113 -0.60 1.98 -15.36
C THR A 113 0.55 1.73 -14.36
N ILE A 114 0.87 0.47 -14.07
CA ILE A 114 1.90 0.08 -13.08
C ILE A 114 3.25 -0.21 -13.75
N HIS A 115 3.27 -0.58 -15.04
CA HIS A 115 4.48 -0.95 -15.77
C HIS A 115 5.27 0.25 -16.32
N ASN A 116 4.63 1.42 -16.49
CA ASN A 116 5.26 2.68 -16.92
C ASN A 116 5.95 3.43 -15.77
#